data_AF-W9Y3A6-F1
#
_entry.id   AF-W9Y3A6-F1
#
_cell.length_a   1.000
_cell.length_b   1.000
_cell.length_c   1.000
_cell.angle_alpha   90.00
_cell.angle_beta   90.00
_cell.angle_gamma   90.00
#
_symmetry.space_group_name_H-M   'P 1'
#
loop_
_entity.id
_entity.type
_entity.pdbx_description
1 polymer ?
#
loop_
_entity_poly.entity_id
_entity_poly.type
_entity_poly.pdbx_seq_one_letter_code
_entity_poly.pdbx_strand_id
1 'polypeptide(L)'
;MADNDAVILQSQPIQSSSSSSRPPTKSQPAEEEVEYVEEWTEKSTCSRTVSSESRDLRQSESSSDSDDSEALETSSDRTLPMVSDTTYRETLMHHNIYINSAEPTPGLMARAKMIVSQPQAVPDLDSPDVQQIIEQSRLSEAANETSVRDGLVPVIIPARRNVPDPRLTVAADQLWCLSIPPPDCGDEENKYLRQPKPDLAFGYTRNAFTKDQNTMIRSSMAEFDNSKSYAVPAQGLNFPFLSIEFKSQANQGTHFAGQNQAAGAGAIAMNGIIELTKRAFGVEVLDYDEPQFFSVVMDHELARINVHWLKAPTQEGQLPDFHLTTLSRHFLDEPDGIQAVYRAIYNILFYGVDGRLSNIHKALDKYHKVVHGKKAAAGAKKGSKNGAKKVLRKILRKGFS
;
A
#
# COMPACT_ATOMS: atom_id res chain seq x y z
N MET A 1 -46.47 -40.79 -32.41
CA MET A 1 -47.33 -39.76 -33.04
C MET A 1 -47.52 -38.65 -32.03
N ALA A 2 -46.68 -37.63 -32.14
CA ALA A 2 -46.87 -36.26 -31.66
C ALA A 2 -45.53 -35.54 -31.96
N ASP A 3 -45.49 -34.94 -33.15
CA ASP A 3 -44.49 -33.94 -33.54
C ASP A 3 -44.73 -32.66 -32.72
N ASN A 4 -43.65 -31.94 -32.41
CA ASN A 4 -43.70 -30.50 -32.17
C ASN A 4 -42.30 -29.87 -32.37
N ASP A 5 -42.09 -29.49 -33.63
CA ASP A 5 -41.51 -28.25 -34.15
C ASP A 5 -40.55 -27.41 -33.29
N ALA A 6 -39.32 -27.34 -33.80
CA ALA A 6 -38.28 -26.40 -33.44
C ALA A 6 -38.50 -25.05 -34.14
N VAL A 7 -38.50 -23.96 -33.37
CA VAL A 7 -38.55 -22.58 -33.87
C VAL A 7 -37.13 -22.08 -34.09
N ILE A 8 -36.80 -21.77 -35.35
CA ILE A 8 -35.56 -21.12 -35.80
C ILE A 8 -35.76 -19.60 -35.72
N LEU A 9 -35.00 -18.91 -34.87
CA LEU A 9 -34.93 -17.45 -34.83
C LEU A 9 -33.84 -16.95 -35.79
N GLN A 10 -34.25 -16.33 -36.90
CA GLN A 10 -33.38 -15.58 -37.80
C GLN A 10 -33.11 -14.17 -37.24
N SER A 11 -31.83 -13.83 -37.10
CA SER A 11 -31.35 -12.50 -36.71
C SER A 11 -31.32 -11.56 -37.93
N GLN A 12 -31.88 -10.36 -37.79
CA GLN A 12 -31.73 -9.27 -38.78
C GLN A 12 -30.57 -8.33 -38.42
N PRO A 13 -29.90 -7.72 -39.43
CA PRO A 13 -28.79 -6.81 -39.19
C PRO A 13 -29.29 -5.37 -38.91
N ILE A 14 -28.74 -4.76 -37.86
CA ILE A 14 -28.98 -3.37 -37.47
C ILE A 14 -28.14 -2.46 -38.39
N GLN A 15 -28.82 -1.55 -39.11
CA GLN A 15 -28.19 -0.50 -39.89
C GLN A 15 -27.68 0.62 -38.98
N SER A 16 -26.39 0.94 -39.09
CA SER A 16 -25.72 2.04 -38.40
C SER A 16 -25.93 3.37 -39.15
N SER A 17 -26.55 4.35 -38.50
CA SER A 17 -26.64 5.73 -38.98
C SER A 17 -25.42 6.54 -38.53
N SER A 18 -24.70 7.10 -39.51
CA SER A 18 -23.55 7.99 -39.31
C SER A 18 -24.01 9.43 -39.09
N SER A 19 -23.81 9.97 -37.88
CA SER A 19 -23.94 11.41 -37.61
C SER A 19 -22.55 12.06 -37.60
N SER A 20 -22.40 13.03 -38.50
CA SER A 20 -21.22 13.88 -38.69
C SER A 20 -21.15 14.93 -37.58
N SER A 21 -20.06 14.96 -36.81
CA SER A 21 -19.76 16.01 -35.83
C SER A 21 -18.46 16.74 -36.19
N ARG A 22 -18.56 18.08 -36.14
CA ARG A 22 -17.48 19.05 -36.39
C ARG A 22 -16.34 18.94 -35.36
N PRO A 23 -15.10 19.33 -35.71
CA PRO A 23 -13.97 19.30 -34.78
C PRO A 23 -14.02 20.46 -33.78
N PRO A 24 -13.60 20.25 -32.52
CA PRO A 24 -13.43 21.33 -31.56
C PRO A 24 -12.08 22.04 -31.75
N THR A 25 -12.14 23.34 -31.49
CA THR A 25 -11.07 24.33 -31.54
C THR A 25 -9.97 24.03 -30.52
N LYS A 26 -8.71 24.17 -30.94
CA LYS A 26 -7.52 24.08 -30.07
C LYS A 26 -7.53 25.19 -29.02
N SER A 27 -7.68 24.84 -27.75
CA SER A 27 -7.30 25.67 -26.59
C SER A 27 -5.85 25.39 -26.22
N GLN A 28 -5.09 26.46 -25.95
CA GLN A 28 -3.71 26.43 -25.45
C GLN A 28 -3.69 26.01 -23.97
N PRO A 29 -2.64 25.32 -23.48
CA PRO A 29 -2.53 25.03 -22.05
C PRO A 29 -2.01 26.26 -21.29
N ALA A 30 -2.70 26.59 -20.20
CA ALA A 30 -2.37 27.62 -19.25
C ALA A 30 -1.18 27.20 -18.37
N GLU A 31 -0.30 28.14 -18.04
CA GLU A 31 0.92 27.95 -17.23
C GLU A 31 0.65 27.97 -15.70
N GLU A 32 -0.61 27.87 -15.25
CA GLU A 32 -1.02 28.04 -13.84
C GLU A 32 -1.01 26.75 -12.99
N GLU A 33 -0.98 25.55 -13.59
CA GLU A 33 -1.11 24.29 -12.82
C GLU A 33 0.17 23.88 -12.05
N VAL A 34 1.32 24.51 -12.30
CA VAL A 34 2.61 24.02 -11.77
C VAL A 34 2.95 24.58 -10.38
N GLU A 35 2.34 25.70 -9.98
CA GLU A 35 2.60 26.35 -8.68
C GLU A 35 1.79 25.71 -7.54
N TYR A 36 0.67 25.06 -7.85
CA TYR A 36 -0.24 24.45 -6.87
C TYR A 36 0.30 23.17 -6.19
N VAL A 37 1.15 22.41 -6.88
CA VAL A 37 1.68 21.13 -6.37
C VAL A 37 2.74 21.32 -5.28
N GLU A 38 3.47 22.44 -5.27
CA GLU A 38 4.50 22.73 -4.26
C GLU A 38 3.88 23.24 -2.95
N GLU A 39 2.79 24.02 -3.03
CA GLU A 39 2.02 24.46 -1.86
C GLU A 39 1.35 23.28 -1.12
N TRP A 40 1.02 22.20 -1.84
CA TRP A 40 0.37 21.01 -1.27
C TRP A 40 1.32 20.12 -0.46
N THR A 41 2.54 19.89 -0.96
CA THR A 41 3.56 19.14 -0.19
C THR A 41 3.98 19.86 1.08
N GLU A 42 3.95 21.20 1.09
CA GLU A 42 4.27 22.01 2.25
C GLU A 42 3.14 22.04 3.30
N LYS A 43 1.87 22.00 2.87
CA LYS A 43 0.71 21.92 3.78
C LYS A 43 0.49 20.55 4.42
N SER A 44 0.90 19.46 3.77
CA SER A 44 0.85 18.10 4.34
C SER A 44 2.06 17.76 5.22
N THR A 45 3.15 18.53 5.14
CA THR A 45 4.24 18.46 6.13
C THR A 45 3.84 19.23 7.39
N CYS A 46 3.36 18.50 8.40
CA CYS A 46 3.28 18.99 9.77
C CYS A 46 4.70 19.37 10.24
N SER A 47 5.07 20.63 10.04
CA SER A 47 6.39 21.15 10.37
C SER A 47 6.46 21.39 11.87
N ARG A 48 7.05 20.43 12.61
CA ARG A 48 7.35 20.63 14.03
C ARG A 48 8.78 21.13 14.19
N THR A 49 8.93 22.38 14.61
CA THR A 49 10.16 22.92 15.20
C THR A 49 10.42 22.18 16.50
N VAL A 50 11.37 21.23 16.50
CA VAL A 50 11.83 20.56 17.71
C VAL A 50 12.95 21.41 18.31
N SER A 51 12.75 21.93 19.51
CA SER A 51 13.83 22.54 20.29
C SER A 51 14.82 21.46 20.70
N SER A 52 16.06 21.61 20.27
CA SER A 52 17.17 20.73 20.63
C SER A 52 17.52 20.88 22.11
N GLU A 53 17.20 19.89 22.93
CA GLU A 53 17.93 19.63 24.17
C GLU A 53 18.69 18.31 24.03
N SER A 54 19.98 18.46 23.79
CA SER A 54 20.97 17.39 23.80
C SER A 54 21.07 16.80 25.21
N ARG A 55 20.96 15.47 25.33
CA ARG A 55 21.44 14.74 26.51
C ARG A 55 22.53 13.76 26.09
N ASP A 56 23.75 14.12 26.49
CA ASP A 56 24.93 13.26 26.48
C ASP A 56 24.75 12.09 27.45
N LEU A 57 24.93 10.86 26.95
CA LEU A 57 25.04 9.66 27.78
C LEU A 57 26.51 9.42 28.14
N ARG A 58 26.87 9.68 29.40
CA ARG A 58 28.08 9.15 30.02
C ARG A 58 27.75 7.90 30.82
N GLN A 59 28.49 6.83 30.53
CA GLN A 59 28.58 5.62 31.36
C GLN A 59 29.43 5.88 32.61
N SER A 60 28.99 5.36 33.76
CA SER A 60 29.86 5.01 34.89
C SER A 60 29.17 4.00 35.81
N GLU A 61 29.96 3.04 36.31
CA GLU A 61 29.59 1.87 37.11
C GLU A 61 29.48 2.13 38.63
N SER A 62 28.75 1.23 39.30
CA SER A 62 28.83 0.77 40.70
C SER A 62 28.51 1.73 41.88
N SER A 63 27.52 1.36 42.71
CA SER A 63 27.68 0.85 44.10
C SER A 63 26.43 1.08 44.99
N SER A 64 26.04 0.01 45.70
CA SER A 64 25.44 -0.11 47.06
C SER A 64 24.50 0.95 47.68
N ASP A 65 23.44 0.39 48.27
CA ASP A 65 22.67 0.77 49.47
C ASP A 65 21.41 1.67 49.39
N SER A 66 20.42 1.11 50.10
CA SER A 66 19.07 1.49 50.55
C SER A 66 18.86 2.94 50.99
N ASP A 67 17.71 3.55 50.66
CA ASP A 67 16.55 3.67 51.58
C ASP A 67 15.36 4.38 50.91
N ASP A 68 14.19 4.17 51.51
CA ASP A 68 12.86 4.67 51.16
C ASP A 68 12.76 6.10 50.60
N SER A 69 12.04 6.27 49.49
CA SER A 69 11.40 7.54 49.13
C SER A 69 10.16 7.29 48.25
N GLU A 70 9.07 7.88 48.72
CA GLU A 70 7.71 7.86 48.19
C GLU A 70 7.64 7.99 46.66
N ALA A 71 6.96 7.05 46.02
CA ALA A 71 6.65 7.07 44.61
C ALA A 71 5.70 8.23 44.30
N LEU A 72 6.27 9.33 43.80
CA LEU A 72 5.55 10.29 42.96
C LEU A 72 5.22 9.58 41.63
N GLU A 73 3.99 9.08 41.54
CA GLU A 73 3.36 8.67 40.29
C GLU A 73 3.21 9.88 39.36
N THR A 74 4.25 10.17 38.58
CA THR A 74 4.18 11.12 37.46
C THR A 74 4.89 10.56 36.24
N SER A 75 4.31 9.54 35.62
CA SER A 75 4.43 9.34 34.18
C SER A 75 3.24 8.53 33.65
N SER A 76 2.33 9.21 32.95
CA SER A 76 1.28 8.54 32.20
C SER A 76 1.91 7.80 31.02
N ASP A 77 2.27 6.54 31.22
CA ASP A 77 2.72 5.64 30.17
C ASP A 77 1.49 5.22 29.35
N ARG A 78 1.11 6.06 28.38
CA ARG A 78 -0.13 5.93 27.62
C ARG A 78 0.03 4.83 26.57
N THR A 79 -0.64 3.71 26.80
CA THR A 79 -0.59 2.53 25.94
C THR A 79 -1.46 2.77 24.71
N LEU A 80 -0.91 2.60 23.49
CA LEU A 80 -1.69 2.69 22.25
C LEU A 80 -2.83 1.66 22.25
N PRO A 81 -4.00 1.96 21.61
CA PRO A 81 -5.10 1.01 21.50
C PRO A 81 -4.63 -0.32 20.90
N MET A 82 -5.04 -1.43 21.50
CA MET A 82 -4.69 -2.75 20.97
C MET A 82 -5.53 -3.04 19.73
N VAL A 83 -4.93 -3.71 18.74
CA VAL A 83 -5.61 -4.07 17.48
C VAL A 83 -6.81 -5.01 17.69
N SER A 84 -6.89 -5.66 18.85
CA SER A 84 -8.00 -6.50 19.30
C SER A 84 -9.14 -5.71 19.92
N ASP A 85 -8.94 -4.44 20.28
CA ASP A 85 -9.95 -3.63 20.96
C ASP A 85 -11.10 -3.33 20.02
N THR A 86 -12.33 -3.40 20.54
CA THR A 86 -13.54 -3.16 19.75
C THR A 86 -13.60 -1.73 19.21
N THR A 87 -12.99 -0.78 19.93
CA THR A 87 -12.87 0.64 19.55
C THR A 87 -11.72 0.91 18.58
N TYR A 88 -10.82 -0.05 18.31
CA TYR A 88 -9.68 0.17 17.41
C TYR A 88 -10.11 0.59 16.00
N ARG A 89 -11.27 0.12 15.54
CA ARG A 89 -11.82 0.54 14.24
C ARG A 89 -12.25 2.00 14.23
N GLU A 90 -12.63 2.58 15.37
CA GLU A 90 -12.86 4.02 15.49
C GLU A 90 -11.53 4.75 15.29
N THR A 91 -10.44 4.28 15.89
CA THR A 91 -9.10 4.82 15.60
C THR A 91 -8.78 4.74 14.11
N LEU A 92 -8.97 3.59 13.46
CA LEU A 92 -8.78 3.46 12.00
C LEU A 92 -9.61 4.48 11.20
N MET A 93 -10.87 4.73 11.59
CA MET A 93 -11.72 5.72 10.92
C MET A 93 -11.16 7.15 11.03
N HIS A 94 -10.55 7.53 12.16
CA HIS A 94 -9.87 8.83 12.30
C HIS A 94 -8.65 8.97 11.36
N HIS A 95 -8.19 7.87 10.77
CA HIS A 95 -7.12 7.82 9.78
C HIS A 95 -7.63 7.54 8.36
N ASN A 96 -8.94 7.70 8.12
CA ASN A 96 -9.62 7.38 6.86
C ASN A 96 -9.42 5.92 6.42
N ILE A 97 -9.26 5.00 7.36
CA ILE A 97 -9.16 3.57 7.10
C ILE A 97 -10.45 2.91 7.55
N TYR A 98 -11.12 2.23 6.62
CA TYR A 98 -12.40 1.60 6.88
C TYR A 98 -12.41 0.12 6.48
N ILE A 99 -13.13 -0.70 7.26
CA ILE A 99 -13.26 -2.14 7.04
C ILE A 99 -14.73 -2.48 6.83
N ASN A 100 -15.08 -2.99 5.63
CA ASN A 100 -16.43 -3.36 5.24
C ASN A 100 -17.49 -2.26 5.52
N SER A 101 -17.12 -0.99 5.38
CA SER A 101 -18.00 0.16 5.66
C SER A 101 -18.70 0.74 4.43
N ALA A 102 -18.23 0.38 3.23
CA ALA A 102 -18.73 0.89 1.97
C ALA A 102 -18.70 -0.22 0.92
N GLU A 103 -19.62 -0.12 -0.03
CA GLU A 103 -19.66 -1.03 -1.17
C GLU A 103 -18.59 -0.62 -2.19
N PRO A 104 -17.64 -1.50 -2.53
CA PRO A 104 -16.71 -1.27 -3.63
C PRO A 104 -17.45 -1.17 -4.97
N THR A 105 -16.84 -0.48 -5.94
CA THR A 105 -17.44 -0.38 -7.28
C THR A 105 -17.55 -1.77 -7.92
N PRO A 106 -18.56 -2.00 -8.78
CA PRO A 106 -18.68 -3.27 -9.50
C PRO A 106 -17.44 -3.60 -10.35
N GLY A 107 -16.81 -2.57 -10.95
CA GLY A 107 -15.58 -2.70 -11.74
C GLY A 107 -14.42 -3.22 -10.90
N LEU A 108 -14.20 -2.62 -9.72
CA LEU A 108 -13.17 -3.06 -8.78
C LEU A 108 -13.38 -4.50 -8.34
N MET A 109 -14.61 -4.85 -7.95
CA MET A 109 -14.92 -6.21 -7.49
C MET A 109 -14.76 -7.24 -8.59
N ALA A 110 -15.19 -6.94 -9.81
CA ALA A 110 -15.01 -7.82 -10.96
C ALA A 110 -13.52 -8.05 -11.21
N ARG A 111 -12.71 -7.00 -11.17
CA ARG A 111 -11.26 -7.07 -11.39
C ARG A 111 -10.54 -7.83 -10.28
N ALA A 112 -10.86 -7.55 -9.02
CA ALA A 112 -10.30 -8.25 -7.87
C ALA A 112 -10.64 -9.76 -7.91
N LYS A 113 -11.89 -10.11 -8.23
CA LYS A 113 -12.32 -11.51 -8.40
C LYS A 113 -11.61 -12.19 -9.56
N MET A 114 -11.48 -11.48 -10.69
CA MET A 114 -10.73 -11.98 -11.84
C MET A 114 -9.27 -12.27 -11.48
N ILE A 115 -8.60 -11.38 -10.76
CA ILE A 115 -7.21 -11.60 -10.30
C ILE A 115 -7.13 -12.85 -9.44
N VAL A 116 -7.92 -12.95 -8.36
CA VAL A 116 -7.79 -14.09 -7.43
C VAL A 116 -8.25 -15.42 -8.04
N SER A 117 -9.16 -15.40 -9.01
CA SER A 117 -9.74 -16.61 -9.61
C SER A 117 -9.16 -16.94 -10.99
N GLN A 118 -8.13 -16.21 -11.46
CA GLN A 118 -7.60 -16.38 -12.80
C GLN A 118 -7.16 -17.84 -13.02
N PRO A 119 -7.67 -18.53 -14.06
CA PRO A 119 -7.16 -19.83 -14.43
C PRO A 119 -5.70 -19.67 -14.86
N GLN A 120 -4.78 -20.24 -14.09
CA GLN A 120 -3.36 -20.29 -14.42
C GLN A 120 -2.94 -21.73 -14.63
N ALA A 121 -1.87 -21.94 -15.39
CA ALA A 121 -1.19 -23.24 -15.52
C ALA A 121 -0.40 -23.61 -14.24
N VAL A 122 -0.92 -23.24 -13.07
CA VAL A 122 -0.36 -23.62 -11.78
C VAL A 122 -0.78 -25.05 -11.52
N PRO A 123 0.16 -25.95 -11.24
CA PRO A 123 -0.19 -27.28 -10.78
C PRO A 123 -1.05 -27.13 -9.52
N ASP A 124 -2.18 -27.83 -9.51
CA ASP A 124 -2.92 -27.96 -8.27
C ASP A 124 -2.04 -28.60 -7.20
N LEU A 125 -2.31 -28.28 -5.94
CA LEU A 125 -1.68 -29.00 -4.86
C LEU A 125 -2.02 -30.47 -5.04
N ASP A 126 -1.01 -31.33 -4.92
CA ASP A 126 -1.26 -32.75 -4.99
C ASP A 126 -2.02 -33.21 -3.74
N SER A 127 -2.66 -34.37 -3.83
CA SER A 127 -3.42 -34.90 -2.70
C SER A 127 -2.59 -35.02 -1.42
N PRO A 128 -1.30 -35.42 -1.45
CA PRO A 128 -0.44 -35.41 -0.26
C PRO A 128 -0.25 -34.02 0.37
N ASP A 129 0.04 -32.97 -0.41
CA ASP A 129 0.21 -31.61 0.11
C ASP A 129 -1.11 -31.12 0.74
N VAL A 130 -2.26 -31.40 0.12
CA VAL A 130 -3.57 -31.03 0.68
C VAL A 130 -3.84 -31.74 2.00
N GLN A 131 -3.57 -33.06 2.09
CA GLN A 131 -3.74 -33.81 3.33
C GLN A 131 -2.78 -33.33 4.43
N GLN A 132 -1.55 -32.95 4.06
CA GLN A 132 -0.61 -32.35 4.98
C GLN A 132 -1.17 -31.03 5.55
N ILE A 133 -1.78 -30.17 4.72
CA ILE A 133 -2.40 -28.93 5.21
C ILE A 133 -3.53 -29.23 6.19
N ILE A 134 -4.43 -30.16 5.86
CA ILE A 134 -5.55 -30.56 6.75
C ILE A 134 -5.00 -31.08 8.09
N GLU A 135 -3.97 -31.91 8.07
CA GLU A 135 -3.32 -32.42 9.28
C GLU A 135 -2.69 -31.29 10.11
N GLN A 136 -1.92 -30.40 9.47
CA GLN A 136 -1.30 -29.26 10.15
C GLN A 136 -2.34 -28.29 10.73
N SER A 137 -3.44 -28.03 10.01
CA SER A 137 -4.58 -27.25 10.48
C SER A 137 -5.16 -27.86 11.77
N ARG A 138 -5.41 -29.18 11.80
CA ARG A 138 -5.93 -29.86 13.00
C ARG A 138 -4.95 -29.81 14.17
N LEU A 139 -3.65 -30.05 13.92
CA LEU A 139 -2.62 -29.97 14.96
C LEU A 139 -2.46 -28.54 15.52
N SER A 140 -2.86 -27.54 14.74
CA SER A 140 -2.72 -26.13 15.09
C SER A 140 -3.89 -25.55 15.90
N GLU A 141 -4.96 -26.31 16.11
CA GLU A 141 -6.17 -25.86 16.84
C GLU A 141 -5.82 -25.31 18.24
N ALA A 142 -4.96 -26.04 18.98
CA ALA A 142 -4.50 -25.65 20.31
C ALA A 142 -3.12 -24.95 20.31
N ALA A 143 -2.56 -24.68 19.12
CA ALA A 143 -1.21 -24.15 18.98
C ALA A 143 -1.19 -22.62 18.98
N ASN A 144 -0.05 -22.04 19.35
CA ASN A 144 0.14 -20.59 19.31
C ASN A 144 0.30 -20.05 17.88
N GLU A 145 0.21 -18.72 17.71
CA GLU A 145 0.25 -18.06 16.39
C GLU A 145 1.50 -18.40 15.58
N THR A 146 2.66 -18.45 16.23
CA THR A 146 3.92 -18.86 15.61
C THR A 146 3.87 -20.29 15.10
N SER A 147 3.28 -21.22 15.85
CA SER A 147 3.16 -22.62 15.46
C SER A 147 2.18 -22.81 14.30
N VAL A 148 1.03 -22.11 14.33
CA VAL A 148 0.06 -22.09 13.22
C VAL A 148 0.76 -21.60 11.94
N ARG A 149 1.47 -20.47 12.03
CA ARG A 149 2.23 -19.90 10.92
C ARG A 149 3.30 -20.86 10.41
N ASP A 150 4.14 -21.38 11.29
CA ASP A 150 5.28 -22.20 10.90
C ASP A 150 4.84 -23.55 10.32
N GLY A 151 3.69 -24.09 10.74
CA GLY A 151 3.07 -25.29 10.19
C GLY A 151 2.38 -25.07 8.84
N LEU A 152 1.61 -23.98 8.69
CA LEU A 152 0.83 -23.72 7.47
C LEU A 152 1.67 -23.09 6.35
N VAL A 153 2.52 -22.11 6.65
CA VAL A 153 3.26 -21.34 5.63
C VAL A 153 4.05 -22.21 4.63
N PRO A 154 4.79 -23.26 5.05
CA PRO A 154 5.56 -24.09 4.11
C PRO A 154 4.72 -24.81 3.04
N VAL A 155 3.42 -24.98 3.28
CA VAL A 155 2.55 -25.81 2.46
C VAL A 155 1.50 -24.97 1.72
N ILE A 156 0.89 -23.99 2.39
CA ILE A 156 -0.18 -23.16 1.79
C ILE A 156 0.35 -21.97 0.97
N ILE A 157 1.59 -21.52 1.20
CA ILE A 157 2.16 -20.34 0.54
C ILE A 157 3.12 -20.78 -0.58
N PRO A 158 2.72 -20.70 -1.87
CA PRO A 158 3.54 -21.17 -2.99
C PRO A 158 4.97 -20.58 -2.99
N ALA A 159 5.08 -19.31 -2.60
CA ALA A 159 6.31 -18.54 -2.66
C ALA A 159 7.37 -18.90 -1.61
N ARG A 160 7.05 -19.71 -0.58
CA ARG A 160 8.06 -20.13 0.40
C ARG A 160 8.98 -21.24 -0.14
N ARG A 161 8.47 -22.07 -1.07
CA ARG A 161 9.26 -23.13 -1.74
C ARG A 161 10.12 -22.51 -2.85
N ASN A 162 9.54 -21.64 -3.66
CA ASN A 162 10.23 -20.76 -4.61
C ASN A 162 9.32 -19.56 -4.89
N VAL A 163 9.79 -18.34 -4.64
CA VAL A 163 9.08 -17.15 -5.11
C VAL A 163 8.98 -17.25 -6.63
N PRO A 164 7.79 -17.12 -7.24
CA PRO A 164 7.59 -17.45 -8.65
C PRO A 164 8.40 -16.59 -9.62
N ASP A 165 8.97 -15.48 -9.16
CA ASP A 165 9.76 -14.56 -9.95
C ASP A 165 10.88 -13.92 -9.11
N PRO A 166 12.13 -13.80 -9.61
CA PRO A 166 13.26 -13.22 -8.88
C PRO A 166 13.11 -11.72 -8.58
N ARG A 167 12.16 -11.04 -9.21
CA ARG A 167 11.82 -9.63 -8.94
C ARG A 167 10.97 -9.49 -7.67
N LEU A 168 10.35 -10.56 -7.20
CA LEU A 168 9.56 -10.58 -5.97
C LEU A 168 10.41 -10.92 -4.76
N THR A 169 9.97 -10.44 -3.60
CA THR A 169 10.54 -10.78 -2.30
C THR A 169 9.45 -10.96 -1.26
N VAL A 170 9.78 -11.67 -0.20
CA VAL A 170 8.96 -11.76 1.00
C VAL A 170 9.74 -11.17 2.18
N ALA A 171 9.07 -10.34 2.98
CA ALA A 171 9.56 -9.91 4.29
C ALA A 171 8.67 -10.56 5.34
N ALA A 172 9.29 -11.17 6.36
CA ALA A 172 8.57 -11.80 7.45
C ALA A 172 8.85 -11.03 8.75
N ASP A 173 7.81 -10.82 9.57
CA ASP A 173 7.92 -10.23 10.91
C ASP A 173 8.64 -8.87 10.97
N GLN A 174 8.58 -8.06 9.90
CA GLN A 174 9.20 -6.74 9.89
C GLN A 174 8.21 -5.66 10.27
N LEU A 175 8.57 -4.84 11.25
CA LEU A 175 7.79 -3.66 11.63
C LEU A 175 7.89 -2.62 10.51
N TRP A 176 6.75 -2.13 10.05
CA TRP A 176 6.72 -1.16 8.97
C TRP A 176 7.05 0.23 9.50
N CYS A 177 7.94 0.92 8.79
CA CYS A 177 8.22 2.32 9.06
C CYS A 177 7.08 3.17 8.50
N LEU A 178 6.45 3.97 9.36
CA LEU A 178 5.31 4.90 9.11
C LEU A 178 3.94 4.36 9.57
N SER A 179 3.03 5.31 9.75
CA SER A 179 1.59 5.13 9.99
C SER A 179 0.88 6.19 9.17
N ILE A 180 -0.28 5.87 8.61
CA ILE A 180 -1.10 6.89 7.91
C ILE A 180 -1.44 8.00 8.90
N PRO A 181 -1.16 9.28 8.61
CA PRO A 181 -1.54 10.38 9.49
C PRO A 181 -3.06 10.62 9.42
N PRO A 182 -3.69 11.13 10.49
CA PRO A 182 -5.08 11.57 10.42
C PRO A 182 -5.18 12.83 9.53
N PRO A 183 -6.27 13.01 8.76
CA PRO A 183 -6.43 14.16 7.87
C PRO A 183 -6.49 15.50 8.63
N ASP A 184 -7.14 15.53 9.80
CA ASP A 184 -7.24 16.72 10.65
C ASP A 184 -6.25 16.62 11.82
N CYS A 185 -4.99 16.96 11.57
CA CYS A 185 -3.95 17.02 12.59
C CYS A 185 -4.13 18.25 13.53
N GLY A 186 -5.16 18.27 14.39
CA GLY A 186 -5.16 19.10 15.61
C GLY A 186 -4.19 18.53 16.66
N ASP A 187 -3.75 19.26 17.69
CA ASP A 187 -2.67 18.88 18.62
C ASP A 187 -2.89 17.62 19.52
N GLU A 188 -3.99 16.89 19.34
CA GLU A 188 -4.41 15.79 20.21
C GLU A 188 -3.57 14.50 20.09
N GLU A 189 -3.52 13.73 21.18
CA GLU A 189 -2.59 12.61 21.42
C GLU A 189 -3.04 11.26 20.84
N ASN A 190 -4.21 11.18 20.19
CA ASN A 190 -4.75 10.00 19.49
C ASN A 190 -4.20 9.80 18.04
N LYS A 191 -3.03 10.36 17.75
CA LYS A 191 -2.52 10.56 16.37
C LYS A 191 -1.87 9.37 15.68
N TYR A 192 -1.60 8.27 16.39
CA TYR A 192 -0.70 7.25 15.86
C TYR A 192 -1.37 5.88 15.87
N LEU A 193 -1.62 5.37 14.66
CA LEU A 193 -1.89 3.96 14.49
C LEU A 193 -0.66 3.15 14.88
N ARG A 194 -0.92 1.97 15.45
CA ARG A 194 0.14 0.99 15.67
C ARG A 194 0.77 0.66 14.32
N GLN A 195 2.09 0.73 14.26
CA GLN A 195 2.84 0.35 13.07
C GLN A 195 2.56 -1.12 12.74
N PRO A 196 2.12 -1.43 11.51
CA PRO A 196 1.86 -2.80 11.12
C PRO A 196 3.14 -3.64 11.17
N LYS A 197 3.00 -4.90 11.55
CA LYS A 197 4.05 -5.90 11.50
C LYS A 197 3.46 -7.18 10.92
N PRO A 198 3.26 -7.25 9.59
CA PRO A 198 2.68 -8.43 8.98
C PRO A 198 3.56 -9.66 9.20
N ASP A 199 2.94 -10.81 9.44
CA ASP A 199 3.67 -12.09 9.51
C ASP A 199 4.43 -12.34 8.21
N LEU A 200 3.77 -12.12 7.07
CA LEU A 200 4.38 -12.11 5.76
C LEU A 200 3.91 -10.90 4.94
N ALA A 201 4.83 -10.29 4.20
CA ALA A 201 4.52 -9.27 3.22
C ALA A 201 5.30 -9.51 1.92
N PHE A 202 4.59 -9.46 0.80
CA PHE A 202 5.14 -9.62 -0.54
C PHE A 202 5.18 -8.28 -1.26
N GLY A 203 6.29 -8.08 -1.97
CA GLY A 203 6.57 -6.88 -2.74
C GLY A 203 7.73 -7.16 -3.69
N TYR A 204 8.41 -6.11 -4.11
CA TYR A 204 9.48 -6.21 -5.09
C TYR A 204 10.86 -6.06 -4.45
N THR A 205 11.82 -6.81 -4.97
CA THR A 205 13.23 -6.63 -4.63
C THR A 205 13.75 -5.30 -5.16
N ARG A 206 14.94 -4.89 -4.71
CA ARG A 206 15.68 -3.79 -5.32
C ARG A 206 16.02 -4.05 -6.80
N ASN A 207 16.24 -5.32 -7.16
CA ASN A 207 16.63 -5.72 -8.51
C ASN A 207 15.47 -5.72 -9.51
N ALA A 208 14.23 -5.58 -9.02
CA ALA A 208 13.06 -5.35 -9.86
C ALA A 208 13.07 -3.96 -10.53
N PHE A 209 13.97 -3.05 -10.13
CA PHE A 209 14.02 -1.67 -10.60
C PHE A 209 15.41 -1.30 -11.13
N THR A 210 15.45 -0.33 -12.05
CA THR A 210 16.72 0.23 -12.53
C THR A 210 17.44 1.02 -11.42
N LYS A 211 18.72 1.37 -11.65
CA LYS A 211 19.48 2.19 -10.69
C LYS A 211 18.84 3.55 -10.45
N ASP A 212 18.32 4.17 -11.52
CA ASP A 212 17.70 5.49 -11.45
C ASP A 212 16.35 5.42 -10.72
N GLN A 213 15.53 4.41 -11.02
CA GLN A 213 14.29 4.14 -10.32
C GLN A 213 14.50 3.89 -8.83
N ASN A 214 15.50 3.08 -8.45
CA ASN A 214 15.87 2.85 -7.06
C ASN A 214 16.31 4.13 -6.34
N THR A 215 17.00 5.02 -7.05
CA THR A 215 17.37 6.33 -6.51
C THR A 215 16.12 7.14 -6.24
N MET A 216 15.19 7.22 -7.20
CA MET A 216 13.90 7.92 -7.03
C MET A 216 13.07 7.39 -5.86
N ILE A 217 12.94 6.07 -5.73
CA ILE A 217 12.21 5.43 -4.63
C ILE A 217 12.77 5.86 -3.27
N ARG A 218 14.10 5.95 -3.12
CA ARG A 218 14.74 6.25 -1.83
C ARG A 218 14.84 7.73 -1.52
N SER A 219 15.31 8.53 -2.48
CA SER A 219 15.64 9.94 -2.24
C SER A 219 14.47 10.87 -2.43
N SER A 220 13.56 10.54 -3.34
CA SER A 220 12.51 11.46 -3.75
C SER A 220 11.18 11.14 -3.11
N MET A 221 10.91 9.89 -2.75
CA MET A 221 9.65 9.48 -2.10
C MET A 221 9.76 9.39 -0.57
N ALA A 222 10.84 9.87 0.03
CA ALA A 222 10.95 9.95 1.48
C ALA A 222 10.12 11.13 2.01
N GLU A 223 9.34 10.90 3.06
CA GLU A 223 8.46 11.92 3.65
C GLU A 223 9.02 12.55 4.93
N PHE A 224 9.79 11.78 5.71
CA PHE A 224 10.30 12.20 7.02
C PHE A 224 11.82 12.00 7.09
N ASP A 225 12.53 13.08 7.48
CA ASP A 225 13.98 13.14 7.73
C ASP A 225 14.83 12.37 6.68
N ASN A 226 14.40 12.43 5.41
CA ASN A 226 15.01 11.75 4.27
C ASN A 226 15.22 10.22 4.41
N SER A 227 14.55 9.54 5.35
CA SER A 227 14.85 8.13 5.67
C SER A 227 13.69 7.14 5.50
N LYS A 228 12.44 7.60 5.53
CA LYS A 228 11.25 6.72 5.50
C LYS A 228 10.34 7.05 4.33
N SER A 229 9.89 6.02 3.62
CA SER A 229 8.99 6.12 2.46
C SER A 229 7.92 5.03 2.53
N TYR A 230 6.66 5.38 2.24
CA TYR A 230 5.58 4.40 2.07
C TYR A 230 5.84 3.40 0.94
N ALA A 231 6.69 3.76 -0.03
CA ALA A 231 7.12 2.85 -1.08
C ALA A 231 8.08 1.77 -0.57
N VAL A 232 8.70 1.94 0.60
CA VAL A 232 9.64 0.99 1.21
C VAL A 232 9.36 0.87 2.71
N PRO A 233 8.19 0.33 3.10
CA PRO A 233 7.79 0.32 4.51
C PRO A 233 8.63 -0.67 5.34
N ALA A 234 9.29 -1.63 4.71
CA ALA A 234 10.15 -2.61 5.38
C ALA A 234 11.47 -2.80 4.62
N GLN A 235 12.51 -3.29 5.29
CA GLN A 235 13.83 -3.43 4.70
C GLN A 235 13.81 -4.42 3.54
N GLY A 236 14.21 -3.94 2.36
CA GLY A 236 14.28 -4.77 1.17
C GLY A 236 12.94 -5.02 0.48
N LEU A 237 11.85 -4.45 0.99
CA LEU A 237 10.49 -4.64 0.47
C LEU A 237 10.01 -3.34 -0.20
N ASN A 238 10.08 -3.27 -1.53
CA ASN A 238 9.56 -2.14 -2.30
C ASN A 238 8.11 -2.39 -2.76
N PHE A 239 7.25 -1.38 -2.69
CA PHE A 239 5.84 -1.38 -3.09
C PHE A 239 5.11 -2.70 -2.76
N PRO A 240 4.89 -2.99 -1.46
CA PRO A 240 4.16 -4.18 -1.07
C PRO A 240 2.79 -4.23 -1.75
N PHE A 241 2.32 -5.42 -2.09
CA PHE A 241 1.02 -5.61 -2.76
C PHE A 241 0.21 -6.79 -2.22
N LEU A 242 0.80 -7.58 -1.32
CA LEU A 242 0.12 -8.65 -0.58
C LEU A 242 0.68 -8.75 0.84
N SER A 243 -0.18 -8.82 1.85
CA SER A 243 0.22 -9.27 3.20
C SER A 243 -0.57 -10.50 3.64
N ILE A 244 0.01 -11.26 4.56
CA ILE A 244 -0.63 -12.39 5.19
C ILE A 244 -0.46 -12.26 6.70
N GLU A 245 -1.56 -12.39 7.41
CA GLU A 245 -1.64 -12.40 8.87
C GLU A 245 -2.15 -13.76 9.33
N PHE A 246 -1.41 -14.41 10.21
CA PHE A 246 -1.80 -15.63 10.88
C PHE A 246 -2.40 -15.28 12.23
N LYS A 247 -3.37 -16.06 12.67
CA LYS A 247 -3.98 -15.91 14.00
C LYS A 247 -4.09 -17.28 14.65
N SER A 248 -4.00 -17.29 15.96
CA SER A 248 -4.25 -18.47 16.77
C SER A 248 -5.45 -18.22 17.66
N GLN A 249 -6.51 -19.02 17.47
CA GLN A 249 -7.68 -18.97 18.34
C GLN A 249 -7.31 -19.36 19.80
N ALA A 250 -6.34 -20.28 19.97
CA ALA A 250 -5.84 -20.70 21.30
C ALA A 250 -5.19 -19.54 22.08
N ASN A 251 -4.62 -18.56 21.40
CA ASN A 251 -3.99 -17.38 22.00
C ASN A 251 -4.87 -16.11 21.92
N GLN A 252 -6.19 -16.27 21.78
CA GLN A 252 -7.16 -15.17 21.63
C GLN A 252 -6.92 -14.30 20.37
N GLY A 253 -6.12 -14.79 19.43
CA GLY A 253 -5.96 -14.19 18.11
C GLY A 253 -7.25 -14.37 17.32
N THR A 254 -7.84 -13.26 16.87
CA THR A 254 -9.09 -13.28 16.11
C THR A 254 -8.88 -12.77 14.69
N HIS A 255 -9.70 -13.23 13.76
CA HIS A 255 -9.79 -12.63 12.43
C HIS A 255 -10.13 -11.13 12.47
N PHE A 256 -10.84 -10.67 13.51
CA PHE A 256 -11.11 -9.24 13.71
C PHE A 256 -9.81 -8.45 13.88
N ALA A 257 -8.94 -8.90 14.81
CA ALA A 257 -7.64 -8.29 15.04
C ALA A 257 -6.74 -8.39 13.80
N GLY A 258 -6.72 -9.54 13.12
CA GLY A 258 -5.96 -9.72 11.89
C GLY A 258 -6.45 -8.81 10.75
N GLN A 259 -7.75 -8.59 10.61
CA GLN A 259 -8.29 -7.62 9.63
C GLN A 259 -7.91 -6.17 9.98
N ASN A 260 -7.90 -5.81 11.26
CA ASN A 260 -7.49 -4.49 11.71
C ASN A 260 -5.99 -4.24 11.40
N GLN A 261 -5.13 -5.24 11.64
CA GLN A 261 -3.71 -5.18 11.26
C GLN A 261 -3.54 -5.07 9.74
N ALA A 262 -4.24 -5.93 9.00
CA ALA A 262 -4.19 -5.92 7.54
C ALA A 262 -4.65 -4.59 6.94
N ALA A 263 -5.68 -3.95 7.49
CA ALA A 263 -6.16 -2.65 7.03
C ALA A 263 -5.11 -1.55 7.19
N GLY A 264 -4.41 -1.51 8.33
CA GLY A 264 -3.29 -0.60 8.54
C GLY A 264 -2.15 -0.84 7.54
N ALA A 265 -1.77 -2.10 7.32
CA ALA A 265 -0.75 -2.46 6.33
C ALA A 265 -1.18 -2.05 4.91
N GLY A 266 -2.40 -2.38 4.50
CA GLY A 266 -2.92 -2.04 3.19
C GLY A 266 -2.92 -0.53 2.93
N ALA A 267 -3.31 0.27 3.92
CA ALA A 267 -3.30 1.73 3.79
C ALA A 267 -1.88 2.28 3.56
N ILE A 268 -0.87 1.83 4.34
CA ILE A 268 0.54 2.22 4.14
C ILE A 268 1.02 1.83 2.73
N ALA A 269 0.74 0.59 2.30
CA ALA A 269 1.18 0.10 1.00
C ALA A 269 0.54 0.86 -0.17
N MET A 270 -0.77 1.14 -0.08
CA MET A 270 -1.50 1.93 -1.09
C MET A 270 -0.99 3.37 -1.15
N ASN A 271 -0.67 3.99 0.00
CA ASN A 271 -0.16 5.35 0.02
C ASN A 271 1.15 5.50 -0.77
N GLY A 272 2.02 4.48 -0.76
CA GLY A 272 3.23 4.46 -1.59
C GLY A 272 2.95 4.55 -3.09
N ILE A 273 1.90 3.90 -3.59
CA ILE A 273 1.48 3.96 -5.00
C ILE A 273 0.77 5.27 -5.33
N ILE A 274 -0.06 5.76 -4.41
CA ILE A 274 -0.76 7.04 -4.56
C ILE A 274 0.27 8.16 -4.72
N GLU A 275 1.26 8.22 -3.82
CA GLU A 275 2.33 9.23 -3.87
C GLU A 275 3.11 9.16 -5.19
N LEU A 276 3.45 7.95 -5.64
CA LEU A 276 4.11 7.77 -6.92
C LEU A 276 3.26 8.29 -8.09
N THR A 277 1.98 7.90 -8.13
CA THR A 277 1.05 8.26 -9.21
C THR A 277 0.82 9.76 -9.23
N LYS A 278 0.55 10.38 -8.07
CA LYS A 278 0.38 11.84 -7.93
C LYS A 278 1.58 12.60 -8.47
N ARG A 279 2.79 12.19 -8.10
CA ARG A 279 4.03 12.86 -8.53
C ARG A 279 4.39 12.63 -10.00
N ALA A 280 3.96 11.50 -10.57
CA ALA A 280 4.20 11.16 -11.97
C ALA A 280 3.18 11.79 -12.92
N PHE A 281 1.91 11.80 -12.54
CA PHE A 281 0.79 12.05 -13.45
C PHE A 281 -0.21 13.10 -12.98
N GLY A 282 -0.22 13.48 -11.69
CA GLY A 282 -1.29 14.29 -11.08
C GLY A 282 -2.26 13.45 -10.24
N VAL A 283 -3.12 14.12 -9.47
CA VAL A 283 -4.07 13.46 -8.53
C VAL A 283 -5.26 12.85 -9.27
N GLU A 284 -5.65 13.48 -10.37
CA GLU A 284 -6.78 13.17 -11.24
C GLU A 284 -6.63 11.85 -12.03
N VAL A 285 -5.44 11.23 -12.01
CA VAL A 285 -5.11 10.02 -12.78
C VAL A 285 -5.22 8.74 -11.94
N LEU A 286 -5.63 8.83 -10.66
CA LEU A 286 -5.82 7.65 -9.83
C LEU A 286 -6.96 6.77 -10.35
N ASP A 287 -6.64 5.50 -10.61
CA ASP A 287 -7.64 4.48 -10.96
C ASP A 287 -8.24 3.88 -9.68
N TYR A 288 -9.46 4.32 -9.35
CA TYR A 288 -10.20 3.85 -8.19
C TYR A 288 -10.83 2.46 -8.39
N ASP A 289 -10.80 1.91 -9.61
CA ASP A 289 -11.27 0.55 -9.92
C ASP A 289 -10.13 -0.47 -9.91
N GLU A 290 -8.87 -0.04 -9.76
CA GLU A 290 -7.72 -0.94 -9.70
C GLU A 290 -7.48 -1.47 -8.27
N PRO A 291 -7.50 -2.79 -8.05
CA PRO A 291 -7.07 -3.39 -6.79
C PRO A 291 -5.59 -3.10 -6.52
N GLN A 292 -5.29 -2.30 -5.49
CA GLN A 292 -3.91 -1.86 -5.23
C GLN A 292 -3.14 -2.80 -4.31
N PHE A 293 -3.85 -3.47 -3.40
CA PHE A 293 -3.26 -4.31 -2.37
C PHE A 293 -4.26 -5.41 -1.98
N PHE A 294 -3.74 -6.60 -1.68
CA PHE A 294 -4.52 -7.72 -1.16
C PHE A 294 -4.02 -8.10 0.22
N SER A 295 -4.89 -8.70 1.04
CA SER A 295 -4.42 -9.36 2.25
C SER A 295 -5.13 -10.68 2.50
N VAL A 296 -4.42 -11.61 3.12
CA VAL A 296 -5.01 -12.85 3.62
C VAL A 296 -4.91 -12.85 5.13
N VAL A 297 -6.03 -13.07 5.81
CA VAL A 297 -6.05 -13.28 7.26
C VAL A 297 -6.52 -14.70 7.49
N MET A 298 -5.70 -15.54 8.11
CA MET A 298 -6.03 -16.94 8.33
C MET A 298 -5.71 -17.41 9.75
N ASP A 299 -6.48 -18.36 10.24
CA ASP A 299 -6.12 -19.17 11.40
C ASP A 299 -6.00 -20.65 10.96
N HIS A 300 -6.13 -21.59 11.90
CA HIS A 300 -6.04 -23.01 11.59
C HIS A 300 -7.24 -23.55 10.78
N GLU A 301 -8.41 -22.89 10.85
CA GLU A 301 -9.68 -23.37 10.29
C GLU A 301 -10.09 -22.56 9.06
N LEU A 302 -9.90 -21.23 9.08
CA LEU A 302 -10.49 -20.33 8.09
C LEU A 302 -9.44 -19.40 7.51
N ALA A 303 -9.48 -19.21 6.19
CA ALA A 303 -8.76 -18.15 5.49
C ALA A 303 -9.74 -17.12 4.90
N ARG A 304 -9.42 -15.83 5.06
CA ARG A 304 -10.16 -14.70 4.48
C ARG A 304 -9.26 -13.94 3.52
N ILE A 305 -9.66 -13.89 2.26
CA ILE A 305 -8.98 -13.10 1.23
C ILE A 305 -9.69 -11.75 1.16
N ASN A 306 -8.93 -10.67 1.24
CA ASN A 306 -9.43 -9.30 1.25
C ASN A 306 -8.79 -8.50 0.11
N VAL A 307 -9.55 -7.57 -0.44
CA VAL A 307 -9.07 -6.53 -1.35
C VAL A 307 -9.04 -5.21 -0.62
N HIS A 308 -8.01 -4.43 -0.89
CA HIS A 308 -7.88 -3.06 -0.44
C HIS A 308 -8.02 -2.12 -1.61
N TRP A 309 -8.79 -1.07 -1.41
CA TRP A 309 -9.22 -0.18 -2.46
C TRP A 309 -9.35 1.25 -1.97
N LEU A 310 -9.34 2.17 -2.92
CA LEU A 310 -9.48 3.60 -2.66
C LEU A 310 -10.89 4.02 -3.02
N LYS A 311 -11.52 4.77 -2.13
CA LYS A 311 -12.74 5.49 -2.47
C LYS A 311 -12.37 6.90 -2.92
N ALA A 312 -12.90 7.30 -4.07
CA ALA A 312 -12.70 8.64 -4.59
C ALA A 312 -13.19 9.69 -3.57
N PRO A 313 -12.45 10.79 -3.39
CA PRO A 313 -12.87 11.88 -2.52
C PRO A 313 -14.18 12.48 -3.03
N THR A 314 -15.08 12.83 -2.11
CA THR A 314 -16.37 13.44 -2.45
C THR A 314 -16.27 14.94 -2.66
N GLN A 315 -15.17 15.55 -2.17
CA GLN A 315 -14.88 16.97 -2.28
C GLN A 315 -13.48 17.19 -2.85
N GLU A 316 -13.33 18.27 -3.61
CA GLU A 316 -12.05 18.67 -4.16
C GLU A 316 -11.07 19.01 -3.02
N GLY A 317 -9.83 18.49 -3.12
CA GLY A 317 -8.79 18.67 -2.11
C GLY A 317 -8.80 17.68 -0.94
N GLN A 318 -9.80 16.80 -0.82
CA GLN A 318 -9.83 15.75 0.20
C GLN A 318 -8.93 14.57 -0.19
N LEU A 319 -8.29 13.94 0.81
CA LEU A 319 -7.56 12.69 0.62
C LEU A 319 -8.54 11.52 0.35
N PRO A 320 -8.14 10.53 -0.48
CA PRO A 320 -8.96 9.35 -0.69
C PRO A 320 -9.07 8.54 0.60
N ASP A 321 -10.21 7.87 0.79
CA ASP A 321 -10.41 6.94 1.89
C ASP A 321 -9.83 5.58 1.54
N PHE A 322 -9.19 4.92 2.51
CA PHE A 322 -8.66 3.56 2.39
C PHE A 322 -9.70 2.56 2.86
N HIS A 323 -10.09 1.64 2.01
CA HIS A 323 -11.09 0.62 2.32
C HIS A 323 -10.53 -0.79 2.21
N LEU A 324 -10.97 -1.67 3.10
CA LEU A 324 -10.75 -3.11 3.05
C LEU A 324 -12.11 -3.81 2.96
N THR A 325 -12.28 -4.70 1.98
CA THR A 325 -13.45 -5.56 1.86
C THR A 325 -13.04 -7.03 1.72
N THR A 326 -13.73 -7.94 2.41
CA THR A 326 -13.52 -9.38 2.25
C THR A 326 -14.07 -9.86 0.90
N LEU A 327 -13.20 -10.44 0.07
CA LEU A 327 -13.57 -11.02 -1.23
C LEU A 327 -14.17 -12.41 -1.09
N SER A 328 -13.51 -13.27 -0.34
CA SER A 328 -13.89 -14.68 -0.18
C SER A 328 -13.40 -15.26 1.15
N ARG A 329 -14.00 -16.38 1.52
CA ARG A 329 -13.73 -17.14 2.74
C ARG A 329 -13.60 -18.61 2.38
N HIS A 330 -12.61 -19.29 2.92
CA HIS A 330 -12.29 -20.67 2.57
C HIS A 330 -11.91 -21.44 3.84
N PHE A 331 -12.53 -22.59 4.04
CA PHE A 331 -12.17 -23.49 5.13
C PHE A 331 -10.91 -24.28 4.77
N LEU A 332 -10.04 -24.47 5.75
CA LEU A 332 -8.73 -25.12 5.62
C LEU A 332 -8.76 -26.60 6.01
N ASP A 333 -9.92 -27.13 6.39
CA ASP A 333 -10.18 -28.57 6.52
C ASP A 333 -10.83 -29.16 5.24
N GLU A 334 -11.16 -28.31 4.27
CA GLU A 334 -11.72 -28.68 2.97
C GLU A 334 -10.67 -28.60 1.84
N PRO A 335 -10.47 -29.67 1.05
CA PRO A 335 -9.56 -29.66 -0.09
C PRO A 335 -9.78 -28.50 -1.07
N ASP A 336 -11.05 -28.20 -1.39
CA ASP A 336 -11.41 -27.12 -2.32
C ASP A 336 -11.08 -25.73 -1.74
N GLY A 337 -11.26 -25.56 -0.43
CA GLY A 337 -10.92 -24.32 0.27
C GLY A 337 -9.42 -24.07 0.29
N ILE A 338 -8.63 -25.09 0.61
CA ILE A 338 -7.16 -25.06 0.55
C ILE A 338 -6.70 -24.70 -0.87
N GLN A 339 -7.23 -25.39 -1.89
CA GLN A 339 -6.85 -25.15 -3.27
C GLN A 339 -7.20 -23.73 -3.72
N ALA A 340 -8.34 -23.20 -3.29
CA ALA A 340 -8.76 -21.85 -3.60
C ALA A 340 -7.82 -20.80 -2.99
N VAL A 341 -7.40 -20.97 -1.73
CA VAL A 341 -6.45 -20.05 -1.06
C VAL A 341 -5.09 -20.09 -1.75
N TYR A 342 -4.57 -21.29 -2.00
CA TYR A 342 -3.28 -21.48 -2.68
C TYR A 342 -3.27 -20.80 -4.05
N ARG A 343 -4.28 -21.07 -4.89
CA ARG A 343 -4.42 -20.46 -6.22
C ARG A 343 -4.56 -18.94 -6.14
N ALA A 344 -5.37 -18.42 -5.21
CA ALA A 344 -5.55 -16.99 -5.07
C ALA A 344 -4.25 -16.27 -4.69
N ILE A 345 -3.48 -16.80 -3.74
CA ILE A 345 -2.17 -16.24 -3.36
C ILE A 345 -1.23 -16.27 -4.57
N TYR A 346 -1.16 -17.40 -5.28
CA TYR A 346 -0.33 -17.50 -6.48
C TYR A 346 -0.73 -16.45 -7.53
N ASN A 347 -2.03 -16.33 -7.81
CA ASN A 347 -2.54 -15.42 -8.82
C ASN A 347 -2.26 -13.96 -8.47
N ILE A 348 -2.36 -13.58 -7.19
CA ILE A 348 -2.00 -12.24 -6.72
C ILE A 348 -0.50 -11.97 -6.95
N LEU A 349 0.37 -12.93 -6.63
CA LEU A 349 1.81 -12.83 -6.88
C LEU A 349 2.12 -12.68 -8.38
N PHE A 350 1.44 -13.47 -9.21
CA PHE A 350 1.58 -13.41 -10.66
C PHE A 350 1.10 -12.07 -11.24
N TYR A 351 -0.06 -11.58 -10.80
CA TYR A 351 -0.56 -10.25 -11.17
C TYR A 351 0.42 -9.14 -10.78
N GLY A 352 1.10 -9.28 -9.63
CA GLY A 352 2.14 -8.35 -9.18
C GLY A 352 3.28 -8.20 -10.19
N VAL A 353 3.77 -9.29 -10.75
CA VAL A 353 4.95 -9.27 -11.65
C VAL A 353 4.64 -8.82 -13.08
N ASP A 354 3.37 -8.86 -13.46
CA ASP A 354 2.91 -8.54 -14.80
C ASP A 354 2.49 -7.05 -14.91
N GLY A 355 1.19 -6.78 -15.07
CA GLY A 355 0.69 -5.43 -15.33
C GLY A 355 1.06 -4.42 -14.24
N ARG A 356 1.05 -4.85 -12.97
CA ARG A 356 1.32 -3.95 -11.83
C ARG A 356 2.74 -3.41 -11.83
N LEU A 357 3.75 -4.28 -11.88
CA LEU A 357 5.16 -3.85 -11.88
C LEU A 357 5.48 -2.96 -13.09
N SER A 358 4.97 -3.31 -14.27
CA SER A 358 5.11 -2.48 -15.48
C SER A 358 4.53 -1.07 -15.28
N ASN A 359 3.36 -0.95 -14.63
CA ASN A 359 2.76 0.36 -14.34
C ASN A 359 3.60 1.17 -13.35
N ILE A 360 4.19 0.53 -12.34
CA ILE A 360 5.11 1.18 -11.39
C ILE A 360 6.36 1.69 -12.13
N HIS A 361 6.95 0.91 -13.04
CA HIS A 361 8.08 1.36 -13.87
C HIS A 361 7.74 2.59 -14.70
N LYS A 362 6.59 2.57 -15.40
CA LYS A 362 6.12 3.71 -16.19
C LYS A 362 5.94 4.96 -15.34
N ALA A 363 5.37 4.81 -14.14
CA ALA A 363 5.17 5.91 -13.21
C ALA A 363 6.51 6.49 -12.71
N LEU A 364 7.47 5.63 -12.32
CA LEU A 364 8.80 6.07 -11.88
C LEU A 364 9.56 6.78 -13.01
N ASP A 365 9.52 6.26 -14.24
CA ASP A 365 10.19 6.86 -15.40
C ASP A 365 9.58 8.21 -15.76
N LYS A 366 8.25 8.33 -15.66
CA LYS A 366 7.54 9.59 -15.84
C LYS A 366 7.92 10.59 -14.74
N TYR A 367 7.88 10.19 -13.48
CA TYR A 367 8.27 11.04 -12.35
C TYR A 367 9.71 11.53 -12.49
N HIS A 368 10.63 10.65 -12.89
CA HIS A 368 12.01 11.00 -13.15
C HIS A 368 12.14 12.12 -14.21
N LYS A 369 11.35 12.06 -15.30
CA LYS A 369 11.30 13.11 -16.33
C LYS A 369 10.76 14.43 -15.77
N VAL A 370 9.71 14.39 -14.93
CA VAL A 370 9.15 15.59 -14.28
C VAL A 370 10.22 16.29 -13.44
N VAL A 371 10.94 15.55 -12.60
CA VAL A 371 12.00 16.12 -11.74
C VAL A 371 13.15 16.72 -12.56
N HIS A 372 13.59 16.05 -13.62
CA HIS A 372 14.65 16.58 -14.48
C HIS A 372 14.22 17.80 -15.30
N GLY A 373 12.98 17.81 -15.79
CA GLY A 373 12.39 18.96 -16.48
C GLY A 373 12.35 20.20 -15.59
N LYS A 374 11.87 20.05 -14.34
CA LYS A 374 11.86 21.13 -13.34
C LYS A 374 13.27 21.68 -13.06
N LYS A 375 14.26 20.80 -12.88
CA LYS A 375 15.67 21.21 -12.66
C LYS A 375 16.25 21.99 -13.85
N ALA A 376 15.98 21.54 -15.08
CA ALA A 376 16.44 22.23 -16.29
C ALA A 376 15.81 23.63 -16.43
N ALA A 377 14.50 23.75 -16.18
CA ALA A 377 13.79 25.03 -16.20
C ALA A 377 14.32 26.01 -15.13
N ALA A 378 14.56 25.53 -13.91
CA ALA A 378 15.13 26.32 -12.82
C ALA A 378 16.56 26.82 -13.15
N GLY A 379 17.39 25.94 -13.74
CA GLY A 379 18.73 26.29 -14.23
C GLY A 379 18.72 27.39 -15.29
N ALA A 380 17.82 27.30 -16.27
CA ALA A 380 17.65 28.31 -17.32
C ALA A 380 17.21 29.67 -16.75
N LYS A 381 16.24 29.69 -15.82
CA LYS A 381 15.80 30.93 -15.13
C LYS A 381 16.95 31.59 -14.35
N LYS A 382 17.81 30.81 -13.67
CA LYS A 382 18.97 31.32 -12.94
C LYS A 382 20.06 31.87 -13.87
N GLY A 383 20.30 31.21 -15.01
CA GLY A 383 21.21 31.69 -16.06
C GLY A 383 20.78 33.03 -16.66
N SER A 384 19.48 33.17 -16.96
CA SER A 384 18.91 34.42 -17.49
C SER A 384 19.02 35.60 -16.51
N LYS A 385 18.67 35.40 -15.22
CA LYS A 385 18.84 36.43 -14.17
C LYS A 385 20.30 36.87 -13.98
N ASN A 386 21.25 35.94 -14.08
CA ASN A 386 22.67 36.25 -13.98
C ASN A 386 23.21 36.97 -15.23
N GLY A 387 22.72 36.62 -16.42
CA GLY A 387 22.99 37.33 -17.66
C GLY A 387 22.53 38.78 -17.62
N ALA A 388 21.29 39.02 -17.20
CA ALA A 388 20.72 40.37 -17.05
C ALA A 388 21.50 41.23 -16.05
N LYS A 389 21.88 40.67 -14.88
CA LYS A 389 22.72 41.38 -13.89
C LYS A 389 24.11 41.73 -14.45
N LYS A 390 24.70 40.87 -15.28
CA LYS A 390 26.02 41.12 -15.89
C LYS A 390 25.97 42.22 -16.95
N VAL A 391 24.90 42.28 -17.74
CA VAL A 391 24.66 43.36 -18.73
C VAL A 391 24.45 44.69 -18.02
N LEU A 392 23.61 44.74 -16.97
CA LEU A 392 23.35 45.96 -16.21
C LEU A 392 24.63 46.53 -15.55
N ARG A 393 25.49 45.67 -14.98
CA ARG A 393 26.81 46.08 -14.46
C ARG A 393 27.75 46.63 -15.54
N LYS A 394 27.67 46.11 -16.77
CA LYS A 394 28.49 46.58 -17.89
C LYS A 394 28.02 47.94 -18.42
N ILE A 395 26.71 48.20 -18.40
CA ILE A 395 26.11 49.50 -18.76
C ILE A 395 26.48 50.55 -17.71
N LEU A 396 26.30 50.24 -16.42
CA LEU A 396 26.63 51.17 -15.33
C LEU A 396 28.12 51.55 -15.28
N ARG A 397 29.03 50.65 -15.67
CA ARG A 397 30.47 50.96 -15.76
C ARG A 397 30.85 51.83 -16.96
N LYS A 398 30.02 51.89 -18.01
CA LYS A 398 30.29 52.69 -19.21
C LYS A 398 29.72 54.12 -19.14
N GLY A 399 28.84 54.41 -18.19
CA GLY A 399 28.25 55.74 -18.00
C GLY A 399 28.97 56.66 -17.01
N PHE A 400 30.10 56.22 -16.45
CA PHE A 400 30.90 56.98 -15.46
C PHE A 400 32.35 57.25 -15.92
N SER A 401 32.64 57.04 -17.20
CA SER A 401 33.85 57.53 -17.88
C SER A 401 33.42 58.51 -18.95
#